data_AF-A0A8H5E858-F1
#
_entry.id   AF-A0A8H5E858-F1
#
_cell.length_a   1.000
_cell.length_b   1.000
_cell.length_c   1.000
_cell.angle_alpha   90.00
_cell.angle_beta   90.00
_cell.angle_gamma   90.00
#
_symmetry.space_group_name_H-M   'P 1'
#
loop_
_entity.id
_entity.type
_entity.pdbx_description
1 polymer ?
#
loop_
_entity_poly.entity_id
_entity_poly.type
_entity_poly.pdbx_seq_one_letter_code
_entity_poly.pdbx_strand_id
1 'polypeptide(L)'
;MPAATDLYQPVQDYEPKKLLVSLLGTPAVYYKWLEGYASGVVFKIELGKWKETCDEPAVKRIIQVSHNLERVASPGAYMVYSMPFINSLPEAEAPFKKEGRRLHEEELRLLKELQSDVYLALDKGSAAQSLTRTFLENRDN
;
A
#
# COMPACT_ATOMS: atom_id res chain seq x y z
N MET A 1 11.71 21.80 13.30
CA MET A 1 11.41 20.65 12.42
C MET A 1 11.66 21.12 10.99
N PRO A 2 12.40 20.38 10.14
CA PRO A 2 12.45 20.68 8.72
C PRO A 2 11.02 20.73 8.16
N ALA A 3 10.77 21.56 7.15
CA ALA A 3 9.44 21.62 6.55
C ALA A 3 9.11 20.24 5.95
N ALA A 4 7.84 19.83 5.95
CA ALA A 4 7.43 18.56 5.33
C ALA A 4 7.91 18.43 3.87
N THR A 5 8.04 19.56 3.18
CA THR A 5 8.63 19.68 1.84
C THR A 5 10.06 19.14 1.76
N ASP A 6 10.92 19.45 2.74
CA ASP A 6 12.32 19.03 2.75
C ASP A 6 12.45 17.50 2.91
N LEU A 7 11.52 16.89 3.65
CA LEU A 7 11.48 15.45 3.88
C LEU A 7 11.07 14.67 2.62
N TYR A 8 10.21 15.24 1.79
CA TYR A 8 9.68 14.59 0.59
C TYR A 8 10.47 14.90 -0.68
N GLN A 9 11.30 15.94 -0.68
CA GLN A 9 12.09 16.31 -1.86
C GLN A 9 12.90 15.14 -2.46
N PRO A 10 13.60 14.29 -1.68
CA PRO A 10 14.34 13.17 -2.26
C PRO A 10 13.47 12.17 -3.03
N VAL A 11 12.25 11.89 -2.54
CA VAL A 11 11.32 10.97 -3.21
C VAL A 11 10.66 11.63 -4.43
N GLN A 12 10.33 12.92 -4.33
CA GLN A 12 9.83 13.71 -5.45
C GLN A 12 10.86 13.86 -6.58
N ASP A 13 12.15 13.84 -6.27
CA ASP A 13 13.21 13.88 -7.27
C ASP A 13 13.50 12.51 -7.89
N TYR A 14 13.51 11.44 -7.10
CA TYR A 14 13.98 10.12 -7.55
C TYR A 14 12.89 9.32 -8.28
N GLU A 15 11.70 9.20 -7.69
CA GLU A 15 10.66 8.31 -8.20
C GLU A 15 10.14 8.73 -9.60
N PRO A 16 9.92 10.03 -9.90
CA PRO A 16 9.53 10.44 -11.25
C PRO A 16 10.63 10.19 -12.29
N LYS A 17 11.91 10.37 -11.95
CA LYS A 17 13.02 10.06 -12.87
C LYS A 17 13.09 8.58 -13.18
N LYS A 18 12.93 7.73 -12.15
CA LYS A 18 12.84 6.27 -12.30
C LYS A 18 11.68 5.88 -13.23
N LEU A 19 10.50 6.44 -13.01
CA LEU A 19 9.32 6.27 -13.88
C LEU A 19 9.63 6.65 -15.33
N LEU A 20 10.20 7.83 -15.58
CA LEU A 20 10.51 8.30 -16.93
C LEU A 20 11.48 7.37 -17.65
N VAL A 21 12.54 6.92 -16.97
CA VAL A 21 13.51 5.97 -17.53
C VAL A 21 12.83 4.66 -17.91
N SER A 22 11.99 4.10 -17.03
CA SER A 22 11.25 2.86 -17.31
C SER A 22 10.24 3.02 -18.45
N LEU A 23 9.54 4.16 -18.49
CA LEU A 23 8.55 4.46 -19.51
C LEU A 23 9.18 4.61 -20.91
N LEU A 24 10.34 5.28 -21.00
CA LEU A 24 11.09 5.41 -22.24
C LEU A 24 11.64 4.05 -22.74
N GLY A 25 12.04 3.16 -21.83
CA GLY A 25 12.56 1.84 -22.17
C GLY A 25 11.47 0.86 -22.63
N THR A 26 10.30 0.85 -21.99
CA THR A 26 9.21 -0.07 -22.35
C THR A 26 7.84 0.58 -22.13
N PRO A 27 7.38 1.44 -23.07
CA PRO A 27 6.14 2.20 -22.91
C PRO A 27 4.88 1.34 -22.95
N ALA A 28 4.93 0.16 -23.59
CA ALA A 28 3.77 -0.73 -23.73
C ALA A 28 3.19 -1.24 -22.40
N VAL A 29 4.00 -1.22 -21.32
CA VAL A 29 3.58 -1.65 -19.96
C VAL A 29 3.52 -0.48 -18.99
N TYR A 30 3.10 0.70 -19.47
CA TYR A 30 3.07 1.95 -18.68
C TYR A 30 2.34 1.81 -17.34
N TYR A 31 1.27 1.02 -17.26
CA TYR A 31 0.50 0.82 -16.03
C TYR A 31 1.38 0.24 -14.90
N LYS A 32 2.27 -0.71 -15.23
CA LYS A 32 3.21 -1.33 -14.28
C LYS A 32 4.17 -0.28 -13.71
N TRP A 33 4.65 0.63 -14.57
CA TRP A 33 5.52 1.72 -14.13
C TRP A 33 4.75 2.75 -13.29
N LEU A 34 3.49 2.99 -13.67
CA LEU A 34 2.40 3.61 -12.89
C LEU A 34 2.41 3.19 -11.42
N GLU A 35 2.09 1.92 -11.25
CA GLU A 35 1.94 1.24 -9.96
C GLU A 35 3.25 1.18 -9.19
N GLY A 36 4.37 0.95 -9.90
CA GLY A 36 5.70 0.95 -9.31
C GLY A 36 6.13 2.29 -8.76
N TYR A 37 5.84 3.38 -9.48
CA TYR A 37 6.05 4.76 -9.03
C TYR A 37 5.23 5.05 -7.77
N ALA A 38 3.92 4.79 -7.82
CA ALA A 38 3.03 5.02 -6.67
C ALA A 38 3.48 4.21 -5.44
N SER A 39 3.83 2.93 -5.65
CA SER A 39 4.37 2.07 -4.60
C SER A 39 5.69 2.62 -4.04
N GLY A 40 6.64 3.02 -4.89
CA GLY A 40 7.92 3.56 -4.45
C GLY A 40 7.76 4.80 -3.57
N VAL A 41 6.86 5.71 -3.95
CA VAL A 41 6.52 6.90 -3.15
C VAL A 41 5.97 6.49 -1.78
N VAL A 42 4.97 5.61 -1.74
CA VAL A 42 4.32 5.14 -0.51
C VAL A 42 5.32 4.42 0.40
N PHE A 43 6.09 3.46 -0.13
CA PHE A 43 7.10 2.73 0.64
C PHE A 43 8.14 3.67 1.24
N LYS A 44 8.53 4.72 0.51
CA LYS A 44 9.51 5.67 1.03
C LYS A 44 8.93 6.58 2.11
N ILE A 45 7.76 7.17 1.88
CA ILE A 45 7.14 8.13 2.80
C ILE A 45 6.57 7.43 4.04
N GLU A 46 5.79 6.36 3.83
CA GLU A 46 5.07 5.69 4.92
C GLU A 46 5.96 4.75 5.71
N LEU A 47 6.87 4.03 5.04
CA LEU A 47 7.67 2.97 5.66
C LEU A 47 9.16 3.28 5.73
N GLY A 48 9.62 4.38 5.12
CA GLY A 48 11.02 4.80 5.13
C GLY A 48 11.93 3.99 4.20
N LYS A 49 11.37 3.05 3.43
CA LYS A 49 12.11 2.07 2.63
C LYS A 49 12.18 2.49 1.17
N TRP A 50 13.38 2.44 0.59
CA TRP A 50 13.54 2.56 -0.85
C TRP A 50 13.19 1.25 -1.54
N LYS A 51 12.69 1.37 -2.78
CA LYS A 51 12.36 0.26 -3.65
C LYS A 51 13.10 0.42 -4.97
N GLU A 52 13.89 -0.59 -5.31
CA GLU A 52 14.72 -0.57 -6.50
C GLU A 52 13.90 -0.95 -7.73
N THR A 53 13.00 -1.93 -7.58
CA THR A 53 12.23 -2.46 -8.70
C THR A 53 10.74 -2.52 -8.40
N CYS A 54 9.94 -2.53 -9.47
CA CYS A 54 8.50 -2.78 -9.38
C CYS A 54 8.19 -4.26 -9.12
N ASP A 55 9.22 -5.12 -9.07
CA ASP A 55 9.07 -6.57 -9.04
C ASP A 55 9.27 -7.20 -7.66
N GLU A 56 9.60 -6.37 -6.66
CA GLU A 56 9.80 -6.82 -5.29
C GLU A 56 8.53 -7.47 -4.72
N PRO A 57 8.65 -8.55 -3.92
CA PRO A 57 7.49 -9.28 -3.39
C PRO A 57 6.51 -8.39 -2.61
N ALA A 58 7.02 -7.44 -1.81
CA ALA A 58 6.19 -6.52 -1.04
C ALA A 58 5.43 -5.54 -1.94
N VAL A 59 6.04 -5.09 -3.05
CA VAL A 59 5.42 -4.21 -4.04
C VAL A 59 4.30 -4.95 -4.79
N LYS A 60 4.56 -6.18 -5.23
CA LYS A 60 3.53 -7.02 -5.86
C LYS A 60 2.34 -7.28 -4.94
N ARG A 61 2.61 -7.58 -3.66
CA ARG A 61 1.56 -7.82 -2.67
C ARG A 61 0.71 -6.58 -2.41
N ILE A 62 1.31 -5.39 -2.28
CA ILE A 62 0.52 -4.17 -2.06
C ILE A 62 -0.30 -3.80 -3.29
N ILE A 63 0.25 -3.95 -4.50
CA ILE A 63 -0.49 -3.73 -5.76
C ILE A 63 -1.68 -4.68 -5.84
N GLN A 64 -1.50 -5.96 -5.50
CA GLN A 64 -2.58 -6.95 -5.48
C GLN A 64 -3.68 -6.58 -4.47
N VAL A 65 -3.31 -6.10 -3.28
CA VAL A 65 -4.26 -5.58 -2.29
C VAL A 65 -5.01 -4.38 -2.85
N SER A 66 -4.33 -3.44 -3.50
CA SER A 66 -4.96 -2.28 -4.15
C SER A 66 -5.94 -2.68 -5.25
N HIS A 67 -5.59 -3.63 -6.12
CA HIS A 67 -6.51 -4.13 -7.15
C HIS A 67 -7.72 -4.84 -6.56
N ASN A 68 -7.53 -5.60 -5.48
CA ASN A 68 -8.63 -6.22 -4.76
C ASN A 68 -9.57 -5.17 -4.17
N LEU A 69 -8.99 -4.13 -3.54
CA LEU A 69 -9.74 -3.01 -2.97
C LEU A 69 -10.52 -2.26 -4.05
N GLU A 70 -9.89 -1.93 -5.17
CA GLU A 70 -10.53 -1.26 -6.31
C GLU A 70 -11.72 -2.07 -6.84
N ARG A 71 -11.53 -3.39 -7.02
CA ARG A 71 -12.60 -4.27 -7.49
C ARG A 71 -13.78 -4.32 -6.52
N VAL A 72 -13.52 -4.44 -5.21
CA VAL A 72 -14.62 -4.54 -4.24
C VAL A 72 -15.29 -3.19 -3.99
N ALA A 73 -14.55 -2.09 -4.09
CA ALA A 73 -15.09 -0.74 -3.92
C ALA A 73 -15.81 -0.22 -5.18
N SER A 74 -15.61 -0.86 -6.32
CA SER A 74 -16.25 -0.49 -7.58
C SER A 74 -17.78 -0.49 -7.44
N PRO A 75 -18.47 0.59 -7.86
CA PRO A 75 -19.92 0.65 -7.83
C PRO A 75 -20.54 -0.53 -8.57
N GLY A 76 -21.51 -1.21 -7.94
CA GLY A 76 -22.16 -2.38 -8.52
C GLY A 76 -21.39 -3.70 -8.38
N ALA A 77 -20.20 -3.72 -7.78
CA ALA A 77 -19.46 -4.96 -7.52
C ALA A 77 -20.25 -5.94 -6.63
N TYR A 78 -21.09 -5.42 -5.73
CA TYR A 78 -21.96 -6.24 -4.89
C TYR A 78 -23.37 -5.64 -4.79
N MET A 79 -24.37 -6.52 -4.86
CA MET A 79 -25.79 -6.14 -4.75
C MET A 79 -26.13 -5.50 -3.40
N VAL A 80 -25.39 -5.85 -2.35
CA VAL A 80 -25.54 -5.28 -0.99
C VAL A 80 -25.37 -3.76 -0.97
N TYR A 81 -24.62 -3.18 -1.93
CA TYR A 81 -24.43 -1.73 -2.02
C TYR A 81 -25.71 -0.99 -2.42
N SER A 82 -26.56 -1.60 -3.23
CA SER A 82 -27.86 -1.03 -3.64
C SER A 82 -29.02 -1.53 -2.80
N MET A 83 -28.87 -2.71 -2.18
CA MET A 83 -29.91 -3.39 -1.40
C MET A 83 -29.37 -3.80 -0.01
N PRO A 84 -29.35 -2.88 0.97
CA PRO A 84 -28.70 -3.12 2.26
C PRO A 84 -29.29 -4.29 3.06
N PHE A 85 -30.57 -4.63 2.84
CA PHE A 85 -31.23 -5.76 3.51
C PHE A 85 -30.57 -7.10 3.19
N ILE A 86 -29.85 -7.24 2.07
CA ILE A 86 -29.07 -8.45 1.74
C ILE A 86 -28.00 -8.73 2.81
N ASN A 87 -27.54 -7.70 3.52
CA ASN A 87 -26.57 -7.87 4.60
C ASN A 87 -27.13 -8.61 5.82
N SER A 88 -28.44 -8.80 5.97
CA SER A 88 -29.00 -9.60 7.06
C SER A 88 -28.95 -11.10 6.81
N LEU A 89 -28.65 -11.54 5.58
CA LEU A 89 -28.59 -12.97 5.24
C LEU A 89 -27.46 -13.68 6.00
N PRO A 90 -27.67 -14.94 6.44
CA PRO A 90 -26.60 -15.77 6.97
C PRO A 90 -25.45 -15.92 5.98
N GLU A 91 -24.24 -16.16 6.47
CA GLU A 91 -23.06 -16.20 5.61
C GLU A 91 -23.10 -17.28 4.52
N ALA A 92 -23.79 -18.40 4.78
CA ALA A 92 -23.99 -19.45 3.78
C ALA A 92 -24.64 -18.93 2.48
N GLU A 93 -25.53 -17.94 2.60
CA GLU A 93 -26.26 -17.32 1.49
C GLU A 93 -25.63 -15.99 1.03
N ALA A 94 -24.52 -15.58 1.66
CA ALA A 94 -23.88 -14.29 1.43
C ALA A 94 -22.35 -14.44 1.16
N PRO A 95 -21.94 -14.97 -0.01
CA PRO A 95 -20.54 -15.23 -0.34
C PRO A 95 -19.63 -14.00 -0.22
N PHE A 96 -20.17 -12.81 -0.48
CA PHE A 96 -19.45 -11.53 -0.39
C PHE A 96 -18.92 -11.26 1.03
N LYS A 97 -19.59 -11.76 2.08
CA LYS A 97 -19.12 -11.60 3.47
C LYS A 97 -17.85 -12.42 3.70
N LYS A 98 -17.84 -13.67 3.22
CA LYS A 98 -16.68 -14.56 3.33
C LYS A 98 -15.49 -14.00 2.54
N GLU A 99 -15.75 -13.53 1.33
CA GLU A 99 -14.74 -12.89 0.49
C GLU A 99 -14.17 -11.63 1.14
N GLY A 100 -15.03 -10.74 1.63
CA GLY A 100 -14.61 -9.50 2.29
C GLY A 100 -13.71 -9.76 3.49
N ARG A 101 -14.05 -10.76 4.33
CA ARG A 101 -13.17 -11.15 5.45
C ARG A 101 -11.84 -11.70 4.99
N ARG A 102 -11.83 -12.57 3.97
CA ARG A 102 -10.58 -13.12 3.41
C ARG A 102 -9.67 -12.00 2.91
N LEU A 103 -10.21 -11.04 2.16
CA LEU A 103 -9.46 -9.90 1.63
C LEU A 103 -8.95 -8.99 2.74
N HIS A 104 -9.78 -8.72 3.75
CA HIS A 104 -9.39 -7.94 4.92
C HIS A 104 -8.26 -8.60 5.72
N GLU A 105 -8.31 -9.93 5.93
CA GLU A 105 -7.25 -10.67 6.60
C GLU A 105 -5.93 -10.64 5.82
N GLU A 106 -5.99 -10.69 4.50
CA GLU A 106 -4.83 -10.61 3.60
C GLU A 106 -4.15 -9.22 3.66
N GLU A 107 -4.95 -8.16 3.54
CA GLU A 107 -4.52 -6.76 3.68
C GLU A 107 -3.91 -6.51 5.07
N LEU A 108 -4.65 -6.86 6.13
CA LEU A 108 -4.23 -6.61 7.50
C LEU A 108 -2.92 -7.32 7.83
N ARG A 109 -2.74 -8.55 7.32
CA ARG A 109 -1.49 -9.30 7.48
C ARG A 109 -0.32 -8.57 6.81
N LEU A 110 -0.48 -8.12 5.56
CA LEU A 110 0.56 -7.38 4.85
C LEU A 110 0.93 -6.09 5.58
N LEU A 111 -0.05 -5.28 5.97
CA LEU A 111 0.21 -4.01 6.66
C LEU A 111 0.89 -4.21 8.02
N LYS A 112 0.48 -5.24 8.78
CA LYS A 112 1.14 -5.61 10.03
C LYS A 112 2.59 -6.05 9.83
N GLU A 113 2.87 -6.85 8.80
CA GLU A 113 4.24 -7.25 8.46
C GLU A 113 5.10 -6.02 8.13
N LEU A 114 4.60 -5.11 7.30
CA LEU A 114 5.32 -3.88 6.92
C LEU A 114 5.57 -2.96 8.12
N GLN A 115 4.59 -2.78 9.00
CA GLN A 115 4.74 -2.01 10.23
C GLN A 115 5.74 -2.68 11.19
N SER A 116 5.68 -4.01 11.34
CA SER A 116 6.58 -4.77 12.20
C SER A 116 8.03 -4.61 11.78
N ASP A 117 8.30 -4.60 10.47
CA ASP A 117 9.65 -4.34 9.97
C ASP A 117 10.17 -2.95 10.38
N VAL A 118 9.32 -1.92 10.34
CA VAL A 118 9.69 -0.56 10.76
C VAL A 118 9.96 -0.54 12.27
N TYR A 119 9.12 -1.21 13.06
CA TYR A 119 9.32 -1.36 14.50
C TYR A 119 10.66 -2.04 14.82
N LEU A 120 10.99 -3.14 14.15
CA LEU A 120 12.26 -3.84 14.34
C LEU A 120 13.46 -2.99 13.91
N ALA A 121 13.33 -2.17 12.89
CA ALA A 121 14.37 -1.22 12.51
C ALA A 121 14.52 -0.09 13.55
N LEU A 122 13.42 0.33 14.18
CA LEU A 122 13.41 1.37 15.20
C LEU A 122 14.11 0.88 16.47
N ASP A 123 13.79 -0.34 16.92
CA ASP A 123 14.43 -1.01 18.07
C ASP A 123 15.95 -1.16 17.88
N LYS A 124 16.39 -1.40 16.64
CA LYS A 124 17.81 -1.47 16.26
C LYS A 124 18.49 -0.11 16.07
N GLY A 125 17.76 1.00 16.20
CA GLY A 125 18.27 2.35 15.95
C GLY A 125 18.59 2.66 14.49
N SER A 126 18.07 1.88 13.53
CA SER A 126 18.37 2.01 12.10
C SER A 126 17.15 2.41 11.24
N ALA A 127 15.98 2.63 11.85
CA ALA A 127 14.79 3.06 11.12
C ALA A 127 14.98 4.41 10.45
N ALA A 128 14.77 4.46 9.14
CA ALA A 128 14.69 5.72 8.40
C ALA A 128 13.45 6.54 8.84
N GLN A 129 13.51 7.85 8.64
CA GLN A 129 12.37 8.71 8.91
C GLN A 129 11.19 8.37 7.98
N SER A 130 10.01 8.19 8.57
CA SER A 130 8.78 7.79 7.89
C SER A 130 7.56 8.04 8.76
N LEU A 131 6.37 8.06 8.16
CA LEU A 131 5.12 8.24 8.91
C LEU A 131 4.89 7.10 9.91
N THR A 132 5.20 5.85 9.54
CA THR A 132 5.05 4.70 10.45
C THR A 132 6.01 4.80 11.63
N ARG A 133 7.26 5.25 11.40
CA ARG A 133 8.21 5.51 12.49
C ARG A 133 7.65 6.56 13.46
N THR A 134 7.19 7.70 12.95
CA THR A 134 6.60 8.76 13.77
C THR A 134 5.35 8.27 14.53
N PHE A 135 4.52 7.43 13.91
CA PHE A 135 3.39 6.81 14.58
C PHE A 135 3.82 5.92 15.74
N LEU A 136 4.83 5.07 15.55
CA LEU A 136 5.35 4.17 16.59
C LEU A 136 6.00 4.94 17.75
N GLU A 137 6.81 5.96 17.45
CA GLU A 137 7.45 6.81 18.47
C GLU A 137 6.42 7.57 19.33
N ASN A 138 5.28 7.96 18.75
CA ASN A 138 4.20 8.64 19.47
C ASN A 138 3.24 7.69 20.20
N ARG A 139 3.27 6.39 19.92
CA ARG A 139 2.41 5.40 20.59
C ARG A 139 2.90 5.05 21.98
N ASP A 140 4.23 5.10 22.17
CA ASP A 140 4.88 4.73 23.42
C ASP A 140 5.04 5.94 24.38
N ASN A 141 4.54 7.12 23.99
CA ASN A 141 4.41 8.34 24.80
C ASN A 141 3.00 8.49 25.38
#